data_AF-A0A7X5IST0-F1
#
_entry.id   AF-A0A7X5IST0-F1
#
_cell.length_a   1.000
_cell.length_b   1.000
_cell.length_c   1.000
_cell.angle_alpha   90.00
_cell.angle_beta   90.00
_cell.angle_gamma   90.00
#
_symmetry.space_group_name_H-M   'P 1'
#
loop_
_entity.id
_entity.type
_entity.pdbx_description
1 polymer ?
#
loop_
_entity_poly.entity_id
_entity_poly.type
_entity_poly.pdbx_seq_one_letter_code
_entity_poly.pdbx_strand_id
1 'polypeptide(L)' 'MGKRVTGGLLVLSAAVLSAAWYLSAAIFMSGASSWNAELFRAGLNYTGNFLPIMALLLLCTGAAMIVSAFLEDWKKK' A
#
# COMPACT_ATOMS: atom_id res chain seq x y z
N MET A 1 -14.09 11.04 -14.11
CA MET A 1 -12.94 11.41 -13.24
C MET A 1 -11.68 11.44 -14.10
N GLY A 2 -10.79 12.42 -13.92
CA GLY A 2 -9.53 12.49 -14.70
C GLY A 2 -8.53 11.41 -14.26
N LYS A 3 -7.67 10.95 -15.18
CA LYS A 3 -6.64 9.91 -14.93
C LYS A 3 -5.77 10.18 -13.70
N ARG A 4 -5.53 11.47 -13.39
CA ARG A 4 -4.80 11.94 -12.20
C ARG A 4 -5.54 11.63 -10.89
N VAL A 5 -6.86 11.85 -10.87
CA VAL A 5 -7.71 11.57 -9.70
C VAL A 5 -7.82 10.07 -9.47
N THR A 6 -8.05 9.29 -10.55
CA THR A 6 -8.11 7.82 -10.46
C THR A 6 -6.78 7.22 -9.99
N GLY A 7 -5.66 7.66 -10.57
CA GLY A 7 -4.33 7.23 -10.14
C GLY A 7 -4.02 7.61 -8.69
N GLY A 8 -4.40 8.82 -8.26
CA GLY A 8 -4.27 9.25 -6.87
C GLY A 8 -5.07 8.40 -5.88
N LEU A 9 -6.32 8.06 -6.22
CA LEU A 9 -7.16 7.18 -5.39
C LEU A 9 -6.59 5.75 -5.29
N LEU A 10 -6.01 5.23 -6.37
CA LEU A 10 -5.34 3.93 -6.36
C LEU A 10 -4.11 3.92 -5.45
N VAL A 11 -3.28 4.96 -5.50
CA VAL A 11 -2.11 5.11 -4.60
C VAL A 11 -2.57 5.26 -3.15
N LEU A 12 -3.61 6.05 -2.88
CA LEU A 12 -4.18 6.19 -1.54
C LEU A 12 -4.71 4.86 -1.00
N SER A 13 -5.38 4.09 -1.84
CA SER A 13 -5.87 2.75 -1.48
C SER A 13 -4.72 1.79 -1.17
N ALA A 14 -3.62 1.82 -1.93
CA ALA A 14 -2.41 1.06 -1.65
C ALA A 14 -1.79 1.42 -0.29
N ALA A 15 -1.73 2.71 0.05
CA ALA A 15 -1.23 3.19 1.34
C ALA A 15 -2.11 2.69 2.50
N VAL A 16 -3.44 2.77 2.35
CA VAL A 16 -4.40 2.29 3.36
C VAL A 16 -4.27 0.78 3.56
N LEU A 17 -4.15 -0.01 2.48
CA LEU A 17 -3.95 -1.46 2.57
C LEU A 17 -2.65 -1.83 3.29
N SER A 18 -1.57 -1.08 3.02
CA SER A 18 -0.29 -1.27 3.70
C SER A 18 -0.39 -0.92 5.19
N ALA A 19 -1.05 0.20 5.52
CA ALA A 19 -1.28 0.60 6.91
C ALA A 19 -2.14 -0.42 7.66
N ALA A 20 -3.19 -0.95 7.02
CA ALA A 20 -4.05 -1.98 7.59
C ALA A 20 -3.28 -3.27 7.89
N TRP A 21 -2.34 -3.66 7.02
CA TRP A 21 -1.48 -4.83 7.26
C TRP A 21 -0.58 -4.64 8.49
N TYR A 22 0.11 -3.49 8.58
CA TYR A 22 0.94 -3.17 9.75
C TYR A 22 0.12 -3.03 11.04
N LEU A 23 -1.06 -2.41 10.98
CA LEU A 23 -1.96 -2.28 12.12
C LEU A 23 -2.48 -3.65 12.58
N SER A 24 -2.83 -4.54 11.65
CA SER A 24 -3.27 -5.90 11.97
C SER A 24 -2.17 -6.67 12.71
N ALA A 25 -0.93 -6.61 12.22
CA ALA A 25 0.22 -7.21 12.90
C ALA A 25 0.48 -6.59 14.28
N ALA A 26 0.33 -5.27 14.42
CA ALA A 26 0.50 -4.57 15.69
C ALA A 26 -0.59 -4.94 16.72
N ILE A 27 -1.85 -5.06 16.29
CA ILE A 27 -2.96 -5.49 17.14
C ILE A 27 -2.74 -6.93 17.59
N PHE A 28 -2.32 -7.83 16.69
CA PHE A 28 -1.99 -9.21 17.04
C PHE A 28 -0.86 -9.27 18.08
N MET A 29 0.18 -8.44 17.91
CA MET A 29 1.31 -8.38 18.83
C MET A 29 1.01 -7.62 20.13
N SER A 30 -0.12 -6.92 20.25
CA SER A 30 -0.44 -6.10 21.42
C SER A 30 -0.55 -6.89 22.74
N GLY A 31 -0.87 -8.18 22.66
CA GLY A 31 -0.88 -9.09 23.80
C GLY A 31 0.45 -9.79 24.09
N ALA A 32 1.50 -9.53 23.29
CA ALA A 32 2.81 -10.15 23.49
C ALA A 32 3.57 -9.49 24.65
N SER A 33 4.30 -10.31 25.43
CA SER A 33 5.06 -9.86 26.60
C SER A 33 6.26 -8.96 26.26
N SER A 34 6.70 -8.93 24.99
CA SER A 34 7.78 -8.05 24.54
C SER A 34 7.52 -7.53 23.13
N TRP A 35 7.88 -6.26 22.92
CA TRP A 35 7.82 -5.60 21.61
C TRP A 35 9.20 -5.57 20.99
N ASN A 36 9.55 -6.64 20.27
CA ASN A 36 10.80 -6.74 19.51
C ASN A 36 10.50 -6.76 18.00
N ALA A 37 11.37 -6.15 17.20
CA ALA A 37 11.30 -6.15 15.73
C ALA A 37 11.25 -7.57 15.14
N GLU A 38 11.90 -8.56 15.77
CA GLU A 38 11.86 -9.95 15.31
C GLU A 38 10.47 -10.57 15.51
N LEU A 39 9.84 -10.33 16.67
CA LEU A 39 8.46 -10.75 16.95
C LEU A 39 7.47 -10.06 16.02
N PHE A 40 7.69 -8.78 15.71
CA PHE A 40 6.85 -8.05 14.78
C PHE A 40 6.96 -8.60 13.35
N ARG A 41 8.18 -8.94 12.90
CA ARG A 41 8.39 -9.60 11.60
C ARG A 41 7.76 -11.00 11.55
N ALA A 42 7.77 -11.73 12.65
CA ALA A 42 7.05 -13.00 12.76
C ALA A 42 5.53 -12.77 12.68
N GLY A 43 5.01 -11.74 13.36
CA GLY A 43 3.61 -11.33 13.27
C GLY A 43 3.19 -10.92 11.86
N LEU A 44 4.03 -10.17 11.14
CA LEU A 44 3.80 -9.78 9.75
C LEU A 44 3.73 -10.99 8.81
N ASN A 45 4.61 -11.99 9.00
CA ASN A 45 4.53 -13.25 8.24
C ASN A 45 3.26 -14.04 8.58
N TYR A 46 2.81 -14.01 9.84
CA TYR A 46 1.59 -14.68 10.28
C TYR A 46 0.31 -14.04 9.71
N THR A 47 0.26 -12.70 9.64
CA THR A 47 -0.84 -11.96 8.98
C THR A 47 -0.91 -12.25 7.47
N GLY A 48 0.17 -12.80 6.89
CA GLY A 48 0.24 -13.23 5.51
C GLY A 48 0.59 -12.11 4.54
N ASN A 49 1.05 -12.49 3.34
CA ASN A 49 1.59 -11.56 2.35
C ASN A 49 0.54 -11.06 1.34
N PHE A 50 -0.73 -11.44 1.47
CA PHE A 50 -1.76 -11.08 0.48
C PHE A 50 -2.00 -9.57 0.39
N LEU A 51 -2.22 -8.90 1.53
CA LEU A 51 -2.41 -7.44 1.59
C LEU A 51 -1.25 -6.64 1.02
N PRO A 52 0.03 -6.88 1.40
CA PRO A 52 1.14 -6.13 0.84
C PRO A 52 1.35 -6.39 -0.66
N ILE A 53 1.07 -7.60 -1.16
CA ILE A 53 1.12 -7.88 -2.60
C ILE A 53 0.06 -7.06 -3.35
N MET A 54 -1.18 -7.04 -2.84
CA MET A 54 -2.24 -6.23 -3.45
C MET A 54 -1.91 -4.73 -3.40
N ALA A 55 -1.40 -4.24 -2.27
CA ALA A 55 -0.96 -2.86 -2.13
C ALA A 55 0.14 -2.51 -3.16
N LEU A 56 1.10 -3.40 -3.40
CA LEU A 56 2.15 -3.19 -4.39
C LEU A 56 1.58 -3.09 -5.81
N LEU A 57 0.63 -3.96 -6.17
CA LEU A 57 -0.03 -3.92 -7.48
C LEU A 57 -0.83 -2.63 -7.68
N LEU A 58 -1.56 -2.18 -6.65
CA LEU A 58 -2.31 -0.92 -6.68
C LEU A 58 -1.36 0.29 -6.78
N LEU A 59 -0.22 0.24 -6.11
CA LEU A 59 0.79 1.29 -6.17
C LEU A 59 1.37 1.41 -7.59
N CYS A 60 1.77 0.28 -8.19
CA CYS A 60 2.31 0.24 -9.56
C CYS A 60 1.29 0.76 -10.59
N THR A 61 0.05 0.30 -10.50
CA THR A 61 -1.02 0.73 -11.43
C THR A 61 -1.42 2.19 -11.23
N GLY A 62 -1.52 2.65 -9.98
CA GLY A 62 -1.80 4.04 -9.65
C GLY A 62 -0.71 4.99 -10.11
N ALA A 63 0.57 4.64 -9.88
CA ALA A 63 1.71 5.40 -10.37
C ALA A 63 1.75 5.48 -11.90
N ALA A 64 1.52 4.36 -12.60
CA ALA A 64 1.45 4.33 -14.06
C ALA A 64 0.33 5.23 -14.62
N MET A 65 -0.83 5.27 -13.95
CA MET A 65 -1.91 6.19 -14.33
C MET A 65 -1.55 7.67 -14.16
N ILE A 66 -0.82 8.02 -13.10
CA ILE A 66 -0.38 9.41 -12.87
C ILE A 66 0.68 9.80 -13.92
N VAL A 67 1.64 8.92 -14.19
CA VAL A 67 2.70 9.16 -15.20
C VAL A 67 2.11 9.30 -16.59
N SER A 68 1.18 8.42 -16.99
CA SER A 68 0.50 8.54 -18.29
C SER A 68 -0.28 9.84 -18.43
N ALA A 69 -0.96 10.29 -17.37
CA ALA A 69 -1.63 11.59 -17.36
C ALA A 69 -0.64 12.75 -17.53
N PHE A 70 0.52 12.68 -16.87
CA PHE A 70 1.58 13.70 -17.02
C PHE A 70 2.15 13.73 -18.44
N LEU A 71 2.36 12.56 -19.06
CA LEU A 71 2.85 12.46 -20.45
C LEU A 71 1.83 13.01 -21.46
N GLU A 72 0.54 12.78 -21.25
CA GLU A 72 -0.53 13.34 -22.09
C GLU A 72 -0.60 14.86 -21.98
N ASP A 73 -0.42 15.41 -20.78
CA ASP A 73 -0.34 16.87 -20.55
C ASP A 73 0.89 17.46 -21.25
N TRP A 74 2.03 16.76 -21.24
CA TRP A 74 3.26 17.18 -21.92
C TRP A 74 3.11 17.16 -23.45
N LYS A 75 2.48 16.12 -24.01
CA LYS A 75 2.28 15.96 -25.45
C LYS A 75 1.29 16.97 -26.05
N LYS A 76 0.39 17.52 -25.23
CA LYS A 76 -0.57 18.55 -25.64
C LYS A 76 0.01 19.96 -25.67
N LYS A 77 1.23 20.14 -25.17
CA LYS A 77 1.95 21.41 -25.11
C LYS A 77 2.96 21.50 -26.25
#